data_AF-A0A2G9TUP7-F1
#
_entry.id   AF-A0A2G9TUP7-F1
#
_cell.length_a   1.000
_cell.length_b   1.000
_cell.length_c   1.000
_cell.angle_alpha   90.00
_cell.angle_beta   90.00
_cell.angle_gamma   90.00
#
_symmetry.space_group_name_H-M   'P 1'
#
loop_
_entity.id
_entity.type
_entity.pdbx_description
1 polymer ?
#
loop_
_entity_poly.entity_id
_entity_poly.type
_entity_poly.pdbx_seq_one_letter_code
_entity_poly.pdbx_strand_id
1 'polypeptide(L)'
;MNTKKPFLQRMRHTCQCDRFICRLVSQFGEVSKLLRPVMLNMAMTLTAWIYVYDMKTDERLSAMFLMSGNSTTGNQYHDGIINAFSAMIVLAVVSFSMLLLALWDCRRLVQLWLHMSCLLILFAVSGGFFYDLLKSIHMDEDKIIYEYLPGLVTAYGGFGCIAFFYPEAPLLLHQFFVLSNCSLVSLFYLRSFPGYTAWFVLWCVALWGELFLNL
;
A
#
# COMPACT_ATOMS: atom_id res chain seq x y z
N MET A 1 -58.87 34.30 -9.05
CA MET A 1 -58.10 33.64 -7.98
C MET A 1 -57.34 32.44 -8.59
N ASN A 2 -56.02 32.41 -8.47
CA ASN A 2 -55.21 31.19 -8.32
C ASN A 2 -54.93 30.24 -9.52
N THR A 3 -54.31 30.70 -10.62
CA THR A 3 -53.81 29.78 -11.70
C THR A 3 -52.30 29.85 -12.00
N LYS A 4 -51.52 30.74 -11.36
CA LYS A 4 -50.05 30.81 -11.58
C LYS A 4 -49.19 29.88 -10.71
N LYS A 5 -49.76 29.20 -9.71
CA LYS A 5 -49.00 28.36 -8.77
C LYS A 5 -48.42 27.03 -9.34
N PRO A 6 -49.09 26.28 -10.24
CA PRO A 6 -48.59 24.95 -10.61
C PRO A 6 -47.39 24.98 -11.58
N PHE A 7 -47.25 26.04 -12.38
CA PHE A 7 -46.19 26.13 -13.39
C PHE A 7 -44.83 26.54 -12.79
N LEU A 8 -44.84 27.44 -11.80
CA LEU A 8 -43.64 27.89 -11.07
C LEU A 8 -43.05 26.79 -10.17
N GLN A 9 -43.90 25.90 -9.65
CA GLN A 9 -43.48 24.77 -8.81
C GLN A 9 -42.83 23.66 -9.65
N ARG A 10 -43.32 23.43 -10.88
CA ARG A 10 -42.73 22.46 -11.83
C ARG A 10 -41.37 22.91 -12.37
N MET A 11 -41.18 24.21 -12.66
CA MET A 11 -39.87 24.76 -13.05
C MET A 11 -38.84 24.77 -11.92
N ARG A 12 -39.26 24.95 -10.66
CA ARG A 12 -38.34 24.90 -9.51
C ARG A 12 -37.82 23.48 -9.25
N HIS A 13 -38.67 22.47 -9.46
CA HIS A 13 -38.32 21.07 -9.25
C HIS A 13 -37.36 20.51 -10.30
N THR A 14 -37.50 20.90 -11.57
CA THR A 14 -36.56 20.51 -12.64
C THR A 14 -35.17 21.12 -12.42
N CYS A 15 -35.09 22.40 -12.03
CA CYS A 15 -33.82 23.07 -11.74
C CYS A 15 -33.11 22.53 -10.47
N GLN A 16 -33.88 22.06 -9.48
CA GLN A 16 -33.36 21.46 -8.26
C GLN A 16 -32.85 20.02 -8.48
N CYS A 17 -33.51 19.25 -9.34
CA CYS A 17 -33.10 17.89 -9.72
C CYS A 17 -31.81 17.89 -10.56
N ASP A 18 -31.65 18.85 -11.47
CA ASP A 18 -30.43 19.03 -12.28
C ASP A 18 -29.21 19.39 -11.41
N ARG A 19 -29.40 20.26 -10.41
CA ARG A 19 -28.35 20.64 -9.46
C ARG A 19 -27.94 19.47 -8.53
N PHE A 20 -28.88 18.60 -8.17
CA PHE A 20 -28.61 17.43 -7.34
C PHE A 20 -27.92 16.31 -8.13
N ILE A 21 -28.35 16.05 -9.37
CA ILE A 21 -27.69 15.09 -10.27
C ILE A 21 -26.30 15.59 -10.70
N CYS A 22 -26.12 16.88 -11.00
CA CYS A 22 -24.78 17.43 -11.23
C CYS A 22 -23.87 17.28 -10.01
N ARG A 23 -24.39 17.46 -8.79
CA ARG A 23 -23.62 17.26 -7.55
C ARG A 23 -23.29 15.78 -7.31
N LEU A 24 -24.20 14.87 -7.60
CA LEU A 24 -23.95 13.42 -7.56
C LEU A 24 -22.92 13.00 -8.61
N VAL A 25 -23.07 13.44 -9.87
CA VAL A 25 -22.15 13.14 -10.97
C VAL A 25 -20.77 13.74 -10.73
N SER A 26 -20.68 14.95 -10.16
CA SER A 26 -19.39 15.54 -9.80
C SER A 26 -18.73 14.77 -8.66
N GLN A 27 -19.49 14.38 -7.63
CA GLN A 27 -18.99 13.58 -6.51
C GLN A 27 -18.56 12.17 -6.97
N PHE A 28 -19.34 11.52 -7.85
CA PHE A 28 -18.95 10.25 -8.46
C PHE A 28 -17.72 10.40 -9.36
N GLY A 29 -17.57 11.51 -10.07
CA GLY A 29 -16.39 11.82 -10.86
C GLY A 29 -15.14 12.00 -9.99
N GLU A 30 -15.25 12.68 -8.85
CA GLU A 30 -14.18 12.84 -7.87
C GLU A 30 -13.82 11.52 -7.17
N VAL A 31 -14.82 10.78 -6.71
CA VAL A 31 -14.63 9.46 -6.11
C VAL A 31 -14.02 8.48 -7.12
N SER A 32 -14.44 8.51 -8.39
CA SER A 32 -13.86 7.66 -9.44
C SER A 32 -12.38 7.98 -9.68
N LYS A 33 -11.98 9.26 -9.64
CA LYS A 33 -10.58 9.67 -9.77
C LYS A 33 -9.72 9.15 -8.62
N LEU A 34 -10.25 9.12 -7.40
CA LEU A 34 -9.57 8.59 -6.21
C LEU A 34 -9.58 7.05 -6.16
N LEU A 35 -10.65 6.43 -6.65
CA LEU A 35 -10.84 4.97 -6.60
C LEU A 35 -10.00 4.25 -7.67
N ARG A 36 -9.80 4.86 -8.84
CA ARG A 36 -8.96 4.31 -9.92
C ARG A 36 -7.56 3.88 -9.47
N PRO A 37 -6.73 4.72 -8.82
CA PRO A 37 -5.41 4.30 -8.37
C PRO A 37 -5.50 3.18 -7.33
N VAL A 38 -6.44 3.24 -6.39
CA VAL A 38 -6.61 2.19 -5.37
C VAL A 38 -6.98 0.84 -6.00
N MET A 39 -7.89 0.82 -6.96
CA MET A 39 -8.26 -0.41 -7.67
C MET A 39 -7.10 -0.98 -8.47
N LEU A 40 -6.30 -0.12 -9.10
CA LEU A 40 -5.11 -0.55 -9.84
C LEU A 40 -4.06 -1.13 -8.88
N ASN A 41 -3.83 -0.51 -7.72
CA ASN A 41 -2.96 -1.05 -6.67
C ASN A 41 -3.38 -2.47 -6.25
N MET A 42 -4.68 -2.64 -5.99
CA MET A 42 -5.24 -3.91 -5.54
C MET A 42 -5.11 -4.97 -6.62
N ALA A 43 -5.44 -4.63 -7.88
CA ALA A 43 -5.32 -5.53 -9.01
C ALA A 43 -3.86 -5.97 -9.23
N MET A 44 -2.91 -5.03 -9.16
CA MET A 44 -1.47 -5.32 -9.32
C MET A 44 -0.96 -6.25 -8.21
N THR A 45 -1.33 -5.98 -6.97
CA THR A 45 -0.94 -6.78 -5.79
C THR A 45 -1.48 -8.20 -5.89
N LEU A 46 -2.78 -8.37 -6.20
CA LEU A 46 -3.40 -9.68 -6.34
C LEU A 46 -2.84 -10.47 -7.52
N THR A 47 -2.63 -9.82 -8.66
CA THR A 47 -2.07 -10.49 -9.85
C THR A 47 -0.66 -10.99 -9.57
N ALA A 48 0.18 -10.16 -8.96
CA ALA A 48 1.53 -10.54 -8.57
C ALA A 48 1.54 -11.67 -7.52
N TRP A 49 0.63 -11.64 -6.55
CA TRP A 49 0.51 -12.68 -5.53
C TRP A 49 0.09 -14.04 -6.11
N ILE A 50 -0.87 -14.07 -7.03
CA ILE A 50 -1.32 -15.30 -7.68
C ILE A 50 -0.25 -15.84 -8.63
N TYR A 51 0.30 -14.97 -9.50
CA TYR A 51 1.18 -15.38 -10.59
C TYR A 51 2.58 -15.75 -10.13
N VAL A 52 3.17 -14.99 -9.20
CA VAL A 52 4.57 -15.19 -8.77
C VAL A 52 4.66 -16.12 -7.57
N TYR A 53 3.69 -16.05 -6.65
CA TYR A 53 3.79 -16.68 -5.33
C TYR A 53 2.83 -17.85 -5.12
N ASP A 54 1.96 -18.18 -6.09
CA ASP A 54 1.03 -19.32 -6.01
C ASP A 54 0.23 -19.37 -4.69
N MET A 55 -0.11 -18.19 -4.14
CA MET A 55 -0.78 -18.01 -2.84
C MET A 55 -0.04 -18.56 -1.62
N LYS A 56 1.27 -18.87 -1.72
CA LYS A 56 2.05 -19.41 -0.61
C LYS A 56 2.73 -18.29 0.19
N THR A 57 2.64 -18.40 1.52
CA THR A 57 3.37 -17.54 2.47
C THR A 57 4.75 -18.12 2.72
N ASP A 58 5.79 -17.29 2.69
CA ASP A 58 7.14 -17.76 2.99
C ASP A 58 7.40 -17.84 4.48
N GLU A 59 7.72 -19.05 4.94
CA GLU A 59 8.04 -19.32 6.33
C GLU A 59 9.22 -18.47 6.83
N ARG A 60 10.23 -18.22 5.98
CA ARG A 60 11.40 -17.38 6.33
C ARG A 60 11.04 -15.91 6.54
N LEU A 61 10.15 -15.38 5.72
CA LEU A 61 9.71 -13.99 5.82
C LEU A 61 8.78 -13.81 7.02
N SER A 62 7.91 -14.81 7.22
CA SER A 62 7.09 -14.89 8.41
C SER A 62 7.96 -14.93 9.66
N ALA A 63 9.02 -15.75 9.72
CA ALA A 63 9.93 -15.83 10.87
C ALA A 63 10.73 -14.54 11.18
N MET A 64 10.81 -13.57 10.26
CA MET A 64 11.42 -12.26 10.55
C MET A 64 10.47 -11.32 11.30
N PHE A 65 9.17 -11.39 10.99
CA PHE A 65 8.12 -10.64 11.70
C PHE A 65 7.57 -11.39 12.89
N LEU A 66 7.68 -12.72 12.85
CA LEU A 66 7.18 -13.63 13.84
C LEU A 66 8.32 -13.99 14.79
N MET A 67 8.08 -14.01 16.10
CA MET A 67 8.99 -14.57 17.11
C MET A 67 9.02 -16.10 16.98
N SER A 68 9.39 -16.61 15.81
CA SER A 68 9.43 -18.02 15.45
C SER A 68 10.77 -18.60 15.88
N GLY A 69 10.96 -18.65 17.19
CA GLY A 69 12.05 -19.37 17.82
C GLY A 69 11.48 -20.04 19.05
N ASN A 70 11.02 -21.28 18.87
CA ASN A 70 10.48 -22.19 19.89
C ASN A 70 8.96 -22.05 20.13
N SER A 71 8.21 -23.03 19.64
CA SER A 71 6.82 -23.31 20.02
C SER A 71 6.77 -23.62 21.51
N THR A 72 6.70 -22.58 22.36
CA THR A 72 6.68 -22.74 23.82
C THR A 72 5.33 -23.27 24.31
N THR A 73 4.26 -23.09 23.53
CA THR A 73 2.88 -23.21 24.02
C THR A 73 2.08 -24.36 23.41
N GLY A 74 2.52 -24.93 22.28
CA GLY A 74 1.82 -26.05 21.62
C GLY A 74 0.46 -25.72 20.98
N ASN A 75 0.05 -24.45 20.92
CA ASN A 75 -1.22 -24.01 20.32
C ASN A 75 -1.01 -22.86 19.32
N GLN A 76 -1.31 -23.13 18.04
CA GLN A 76 -1.07 -22.22 16.91
C GLN A 76 -1.82 -20.88 17.01
N TYR A 77 -3.00 -20.87 17.64
CA TYR A 77 -3.80 -19.65 17.81
C TYR A 77 -3.16 -18.68 18.80
N HIS A 78 -2.61 -19.18 19.90
CA HIS A 78 -2.03 -18.36 20.94
C HIS A 78 -0.70 -17.75 20.48
N ASP A 79 0.11 -18.55 19.80
CA ASP A 79 1.37 -18.10 19.22
C ASP A 79 1.12 -17.06 18.10
N GLY A 80 0.03 -17.20 17.34
CA GLY A 80 -0.41 -16.23 16.33
C GLY A 80 -0.80 -14.85 16.90
N ILE A 81 -1.45 -14.83 18.07
CA ILE A 81 -1.87 -13.59 18.77
C ILE A 81 -0.65 -12.86 19.35
N ILE A 82 0.24 -13.58 20.04
CA ILE A 82 1.46 -12.99 20.61
C ILE A 82 2.28 -12.32 19.52
N ASN A 83 2.36 -12.96 18.35
CA ASN A 83 3.04 -12.40 17.21
C ASN A 83 2.40 -11.17 16.60
N ALA A 84 1.07 -11.20 16.49
CA ALA A 84 0.33 -10.05 16.04
C ALA A 84 0.61 -8.86 16.97
N PHE A 85 0.64 -9.12 18.28
CA PHE A 85 0.93 -8.10 19.28
C PHE A 85 2.36 -7.55 19.18
N SER A 86 3.38 -8.40 18.99
CA SER A 86 4.75 -7.93 18.80
C SER A 86 4.91 -7.11 17.52
N ALA A 87 4.31 -7.55 16.41
CA ALA A 87 4.30 -6.80 15.17
C ALA A 87 3.60 -5.43 15.33
N MET A 88 2.48 -5.40 16.05
CA MET A 88 1.75 -4.15 16.36
C MET A 88 2.57 -3.19 17.22
N ILE A 89 3.31 -3.68 18.22
CA ILE A 89 4.21 -2.83 19.04
C ILE A 89 5.26 -2.16 18.13
N VAL A 90 5.90 -2.91 17.24
CA VAL A 90 6.91 -2.36 16.33
C VAL A 90 6.29 -1.29 15.42
N LEU A 91 5.11 -1.55 14.83
CA LEU A 91 4.40 -0.58 14.00
C LEU A 91 4.04 0.68 14.79
N ALA A 92 3.57 0.54 16.03
CA ALA A 92 3.25 1.66 16.90
C ALA A 92 4.50 2.50 17.22
N VAL A 93 5.63 1.87 17.57
CA VAL A 93 6.90 2.57 17.86
C VAL A 93 7.38 3.36 16.65
N VAL A 94 7.33 2.79 15.45
CA VAL A 94 7.72 3.48 14.21
C VAL A 94 6.78 4.65 13.93
N SER A 95 5.46 4.46 14.08
CA SER A 95 4.46 5.51 13.87
C SER A 95 4.63 6.68 14.85
N PHE A 96 4.79 6.39 16.15
CA PHE A 96 5.07 7.41 17.16
C PHE A 96 6.39 8.13 16.92
N SER A 97 7.43 7.41 16.51
CA SER A 97 8.72 8.04 16.18
C SER A 97 8.55 9.04 15.03
N MET A 98 7.89 8.64 13.94
CA MET A 98 7.62 9.54 12.81
C MET A 98 6.80 10.77 13.24
N LEU A 99 5.76 10.56 14.05
CA LEU A 99 4.93 11.64 14.56
C LEU A 99 5.73 12.61 15.45
N LEU A 100 6.53 12.09 16.37
CA LEU A 100 7.33 12.90 17.28
C LEU A 100 8.36 13.74 16.50
N LEU A 101 9.00 13.16 15.48
CA LEU A 101 9.87 13.90 14.57
C LEU A 101 9.12 15.00 13.80
N ALA A 102 7.88 14.74 13.40
CA ALA A 102 7.05 15.76 12.74
C ALA A 102 6.66 16.89 13.70
N LEU A 103 6.34 16.58 14.96
CA LEU A 103 6.01 17.56 15.99
C LEU A 103 7.22 18.40 16.43
N TRP A 104 8.43 17.83 16.42
CA TRP A 104 9.68 18.55 16.75
C TRP A 104 10.17 19.46 15.62
N ASP A 105 9.30 19.82 14.67
CA ASP A 105 9.56 20.67 13.49
C ASP A 105 10.72 20.16 12.59
N CYS A 106 11.10 18.89 12.73
CA CYS A 106 12.19 18.26 11.98
C CYS A 106 11.75 17.81 10.58
N ARG A 107 11.12 18.72 9.82
CA ARG A 107 10.55 18.46 8.49
C ARG A 107 11.56 17.86 7.52
N ARG A 108 12.83 18.29 7.57
CA ARG A 108 13.91 17.74 6.73
C ARG A 108 14.24 16.28 7.06
N LEU A 109 14.22 15.89 8.34
CA LEU A 109 14.48 14.51 8.75
C LEU A 109 13.34 13.59 8.34
N VAL A 110 12.08 14.03 8.52
CA VAL A 110 10.91 13.27 8.07
C VAL A 110 10.94 13.10 6.56
N GLN A 111 11.23 14.18 5.81
CA GLN A 111 11.34 14.11 4.37
C GLN A 111 12.46 13.16 3.93
N LEU A 112 13.66 13.26 4.53
CA LEU A 112 14.77 12.35 4.24
C LEU A 112 14.40 10.90 4.54
N TRP A 113 13.77 10.64 5.68
CA TRP A 113 13.36 9.29 6.08
C TRP A 113 12.37 8.67 5.11
N LEU A 114 11.37 9.45 4.67
CA LEU A 114 10.40 9.00 3.67
C LEU A 114 11.09 8.69 2.33
N HIS A 115 12.01 9.53 1.88
CA HIS A 115 12.77 9.27 0.65
C HIS A 115 13.64 8.01 0.77
N MET A 116 14.31 7.82 1.91
CA MET A 116 15.12 6.61 2.17
C MET A 116 14.26 5.35 2.21
N SER A 117 13.07 5.41 2.81
CA SER A 117 12.12 4.29 2.86
C SER A 117 11.62 3.94 1.45
N CYS A 118 11.26 4.93 0.65
CA CYS A 118 10.87 4.73 -0.75
C CYS A 118 11.99 4.10 -1.58
N LEU A 119 13.23 4.56 -1.41
CA LEU A 119 14.40 3.97 -2.09
C LEU A 119 14.67 2.53 -1.67
N LEU A 120 14.58 2.25 -0.36
CA LEU A 120 14.77 0.90 0.17
C LEU A 120 13.74 -0.07 -0.44
N ILE A 121 12.47 0.31 -0.47
CA ILE A 121 11.41 -0.50 -1.09
C ILE A 121 11.70 -0.70 -2.57
N LEU A 122 12.05 0.38 -3.26
CA LEU A 122 12.26 0.40 -4.70
C LEU A 122 13.46 -0.42 -5.17
N PHE A 123 14.50 -0.61 -4.36
CA PHE A 123 15.63 -1.49 -4.70
C PHE A 123 15.54 -2.87 -4.04
N ALA A 124 15.29 -2.93 -2.72
CA ALA A 124 15.33 -4.18 -1.97
C ALA A 124 14.10 -5.05 -2.22
N VAL A 125 12.89 -4.48 -2.08
CA VAL A 125 11.64 -5.25 -2.24
C VAL A 125 11.39 -5.57 -3.72
N SER A 126 11.64 -4.61 -4.62
CA SER A 126 11.53 -4.88 -6.07
C SER A 126 12.57 -5.91 -6.54
N GLY A 127 13.80 -5.89 -6.00
CA GLY A 127 14.82 -6.89 -6.32
C GLY A 127 14.43 -8.29 -5.90
N GLY A 128 13.87 -8.44 -4.70
CA GLY A 128 13.27 -9.70 -4.26
C GLY A 128 12.14 -10.16 -5.18
N PHE A 129 11.24 -9.25 -5.55
CA PHE A 129 10.15 -9.54 -6.47
C PHE A 129 10.63 -9.98 -7.86
N PHE A 130 11.62 -9.31 -8.44
CA PHE A 130 12.16 -9.68 -9.75
C PHE A 130 12.91 -11.02 -9.71
N TYR A 131 13.61 -11.31 -8.61
CA TYR A 131 14.23 -12.62 -8.41
C TYR A 131 13.18 -13.73 -8.37
N ASP A 132 12.11 -13.57 -7.58
CA ASP A 132 11.02 -14.54 -7.49
C ASP A 132 10.27 -14.68 -8.82
N LEU A 133 10.07 -13.58 -9.55
CA LEU A 133 9.44 -13.58 -10.89
C LEU A 133 10.28 -14.36 -11.90
N LEU A 134 11.59 -14.12 -11.96
CA LEU A 134 12.48 -14.83 -12.89
C LEU A 134 12.58 -16.31 -12.53
N LYS A 135 12.59 -16.64 -11.24
CA LYS A 135 12.52 -18.02 -10.76
C LYS A 135 11.22 -18.71 -11.17
N SER A 136 10.09 -18.01 -11.11
CA SER A 136 8.79 -18.52 -11.58
C SER A 136 8.78 -18.82 -13.09
N ILE A 137 9.61 -18.14 -13.89
CA ILE A 137 9.72 -18.34 -15.34
C ILE A 137 10.68 -19.50 -15.70
N HIS A 138 11.17 -20.26 -14.71
CA HIS A 138 12.07 -21.41 -14.88
C HIS A 138 13.42 -21.05 -15.58
N MET A 139 13.94 -19.85 -15.30
CA MET A 139 15.27 -19.44 -15.75
C MET A 139 16.36 -19.99 -14.80
N ASP A 140 17.55 -20.29 -15.33
CA ASP A 140 18.69 -20.78 -14.52
C ASP A 140 19.11 -19.75 -13.46
N GLU A 141 19.21 -20.16 -12.18
CA GLU A 141 19.51 -19.25 -11.06
C GLU A 141 20.84 -18.50 -11.25
N ASP A 142 21.84 -19.15 -11.84
CA ASP A 142 23.16 -18.61 -12.10
C ASP A 142 23.07 -17.41 -13.06
N LYS A 143 22.28 -17.53 -14.12
CA LYS A 143 22.08 -16.44 -15.10
C LYS A 143 21.18 -15.34 -14.56
N ILE A 144 20.19 -15.70 -13.75
CA ILE A 144 19.31 -14.72 -13.10
C ILE A 144 20.14 -13.75 -12.26
N ILE A 145 20.98 -14.28 -11.37
CA ILE A 145 21.68 -13.47 -10.37
C ILE A 145 22.74 -12.57 -11.00
N TYR A 146 23.48 -13.07 -11.98
CA TYR A 146 24.63 -12.34 -12.53
C TYR A 146 24.30 -11.47 -13.76
N GLU A 147 23.27 -11.81 -14.54
CA GLU A 147 23.02 -11.15 -15.83
C GLU A 147 21.72 -10.33 -15.82
N TYR A 148 20.59 -10.95 -15.46
CA TYR A 148 19.27 -10.32 -15.62
C TYR A 148 18.86 -9.46 -14.42
N LEU A 149 19.03 -9.96 -13.20
CA LEU A 149 18.58 -9.30 -11.97
C LEU A 149 19.21 -7.90 -11.77
N PRO A 150 20.55 -7.73 -11.80
CA PRO A 150 21.14 -6.41 -11.57
C PRO A 150 20.75 -5.41 -12.67
N GLY A 151 20.63 -5.85 -13.93
CA GLY A 151 20.19 -5.00 -15.03
C GLY A 151 18.75 -4.50 -14.84
N LEU A 152 17.84 -5.41 -14.50
CA LEU A 152 16.42 -5.09 -14.33
C LEU A 152 16.18 -4.21 -13.09
N VAL A 153 16.80 -4.56 -11.95
CA VAL A 153 16.72 -3.77 -10.71
C VAL A 153 17.34 -2.39 -10.88
N THR A 154 18.48 -2.28 -11.57
CA THR A 154 19.12 -0.98 -11.82
C THR A 154 18.30 -0.13 -12.80
N ALA A 155 17.70 -0.73 -13.83
CA ALA A 155 16.83 -0.02 -14.76
C ALA A 155 15.56 0.47 -14.05
N TYR A 156 14.80 -0.43 -13.42
CA TYR A 156 13.58 -0.10 -12.68
C TYR A 156 13.86 0.90 -11.56
N GLY A 157 14.91 0.64 -10.76
CA GLY A 157 15.30 1.50 -9.66
C GLY A 157 15.81 2.85 -10.13
N GLY A 158 16.58 2.91 -11.22
CA GLY A 158 17.02 4.15 -11.86
C GLY A 158 15.85 5.02 -12.31
N PHE A 159 14.87 4.44 -13.02
CA PHE A 159 13.65 5.16 -13.41
C PHE A 159 12.85 5.64 -12.21
N GLY A 160 12.75 4.83 -11.15
CA GLY A 160 12.05 5.24 -9.95
C GLY A 160 12.81 6.35 -9.18
N CYS A 161 14.13 6.32 -9.12
CA CYS A 161 14.93 7.42 -8.59
C CYS A 161 14.68 8.73 -9.36
N ILE A 162 14.62 8.67 -10.68
CA ILE A 162 14.27 9.83 -11.50
C ILE A 162 12.85 10.30 -11.16
N ALA A 163 11.89 9.37 -11.02
CA ALA A 163 10.51 9.70 -10.67
C ALA A 163 10.36 10.35 -9.29
N PHE A 164 11.21 10.01 -8.31
CA PHE A 164 11.13 10.54 -6.94
C PHE A 164 11.97 11.81 -6.71
N PHE A 165 13.18 11.88 -7.27
CA PHE A 165 14.13 12.95 -6.97
C PHE A 165 14.15 14.06 -8.02
N TYR A 166 13.64 13.82 -9.22
CA TYR A 166 13.65 14.83 -10.28
C TYR A 166 12.40 15.71 -10.20
N PRO A 167 12.54 17.03 -9.96
CA PRO A 167 11.39 17.93 -9.76
C PRO A 167 10.57 18.16 -11.04
N GLU A 168 11.15 17.92 -12.22
CA GLU A 168 10.48 18.04 -13.52
C GLU A 168 9.90 16.71 -14.03
N ALA A 169 9.88 15.65 -13.21
CA ALA A 169 9.32 14.38 -13.63
C ALA A 169 7.82 14.50 -13.95
N PRO A 170 7.32 13.83 -15.00
CA PRO A 170 5.90 13.86 -15.35
C PRO A 170 5.06 13.27 -14.21
N LEU A 171 3.97 13.96 -13.86
CA LEU A 171 3.09 13.60 -12.73
C LEU A 171 2.61 12.15 -12.79
N LEU A 172 2.33 11.64 -13.99
CA LEU A 172 1.90 10.25 -14.21
C LEU A 172 2.98 9.22 -13.85
N LEU A 173 4.26 9.51 -14.13
CA LEU A 173 5.38 8.62 -13.83
C LEU A 173 5.58 8.52 -12.31
N HIS A 174 5.54 9.66 -11.62
CA HIS A 174 5.61 9.69 -10.16
C HIS A 174 4.46 8.88 -9.53
N GLN A 175 3.22 9.09 -9.99
CA GLN A 175 2.06 8.35 -9.51
C GLN A 175 2.18 6.84 -9.77
N PHE A 176 2.69 6.44 -10.94
CA PHE A 176 2.91 5.03 -11.26
C PHE A 176 3.93 4.36 -10.33
N PHE A 177 5.06 5.01 -10.05
CA PHE A 177 6.07 4.45 -9.14
C PHE A 177 5.62 4.42 -7.67
N VAL A 178 4.89 5.45 -7.20
CA VAL A 178 4.26 5.42 -5.88
C VAL A 178 3.28 4.26 -5.76
N LEU A 179 2.46 4.04 -6.80
CA LEU A 179 1.49 2.96 -6.86
C LEU A 179 2.15 1.59 -6.85
N SER A 180 3.20 1.41 -7.67
CA SER A 180 3.99 0.18 -7.72
C SER A 180 4.66 -0.12 -6.37
N ASN A 181 5.26 0.89 -5.73
CA ASN A 181 5.86 0.73 -4.39
C ASN A 181 4.81 0.35 -3.34
N CYS A 182 3.61 0.95 -3.39
CA CYS A 182 2.51 0.59 -2.52
C CYS A 182 2.07 -0.86 -2.72
N SER A 183 2.00 -1.33 -3.97
CA SER A 183 1.67 -2.71 -4.30
C SER A 183 2.73 -3.68 -3.78
N LEU A 184 4.01 -3.38 -3.98
CA LEU A 184 5.13 -4.21 -3.52
C LEU A 184 5.17 -4.35 -2.00
N VAL A 185 4.94 -3.25 -1.26
CA VAL A 185 4.83 -3.29 0.21
C VAL A 185 3.62 -4.10 0.66
N SER A 186 2.47 -3.93 -0.02
CA SER A 186 1.26 -4.70 0.30
C SER A 186 1.48 -6.21 0.08
N LEU A 187 2.12 -6.57 -1.03
CA LEU A 187 2.49 -7.95 -1.34
C LEU A 187 3.48 -8.51 -0.31
N PHE A 188 4.47 -7.72 0.10
CA PHE A 188 5.43 -8.10 1.12
C PHE A 188 4.75 -8.39 2.47
N TYR A 189 3.79 -7.55 2.89
CA TYR A 189 3.01 -7.81 4.10
C TYR A 189 2.13 -9.05 3.99
N LEU A 190 1.51 -9.27 2.82
CA LEU A 190 0.69 -10.44 2.55
C LEU A 190 1.49 -11.74 2.65
N ARG A 191 2.76 -11.73 2.21
CA ARG A 191 3.69 -12.85 2.34
C ARG A 191 4.24 -13.02 3.76
N SER A 192 4.31 -11.94 4.53
CA SER A 192 4.89 -11.91 5.88
C SER A 192 3.91 -12.41 6.96
N PHE A 193 2.61 -12.13 6.81
CA PHE A 193 1.62 -12.47 7.84
C PHE A 193 0.78 -13.70 7.46
N PRO A 194 0.70 -14.73 8.33
CA PRO A 194 -0.29 -15.78 8.17
C PRO A 194 -1.70 -15.21 8.36
N GLY A 195 -2.70 -15.84 7.75
CA GLY A 195 -4.06 -15.29 7.63
C GLY A 195 -4.65 -14.78 8.95
N TYR A 196 -4.55 -15.55 10.04
CA TYR A 196 -5.09 -15.17 11.35
C TYR A 196 -4.43 -13.92 11.96
N THR A 197 -3.12 -13.77 11.80
CA THR A 197 -2.36 -12.60 12.30
C THR A 197 -2.69 -11.36 11.46
N ALA A 198 -2.84 -11.51 10.14
CA ALA A 198 -3.15 -10.41 9.25
C ALA A 198 -4.50 -9.73 9.58
N TRP A 199 -5.56 -10.51 9.82
CA TRP A 199 -6.87 -9.98 10.22
C TRP A 199 -6.81 -9.18 11.52
N PHE A 200 -6.04 -9.65 12.50
CA PHE A 200 -5.88 -8.96 13.78
C PHE A 200 -5.14 -7.63 13.61
N VAL A 201 -4.02 -7.63 12.89
CA VAL A 201 -3.24 -6.41 12.60
C VAL A 201 -4.09 -5.38 11.85
N LEU A 202 -4.85 -5.82 10.84
CA LEU A 202 -5.77 -4.95 10.09
C LEU A 202 -6.80 -4.27 11.01
N TRP A 203 -7.43 -5.05 11.89
CA TRP A 203 -8.40 -4.52 12.84
C TRP A 203 -7.76 -3.50 13.81
N CYS A 204 -6.59 -3.83 14.36
CA CYS A 204 -5.88 -2.94 15.27
C CYS A 204 -5.45 -1.63 14.61
N VAL A 205 -4.91 -1.69 13.38
CA VAL A 205 -4.50 -0.48 12.63
C VAL A 205 -5.71 0.38 12.26
N ALA A 206 -6.84 -0.22 11.90
CA ALA A 206 -8.07 0.52 11.60
C ALA A 206 -8.57 1.30 12.82
N LEU A 207 -8.65 0.66 14.00
CA LEU A 207 -9.03 1.33 15.24
C LEU A 207 -8.03 2.41 15.65
N TRP A 208 -6.73 2.15 15.47
CA TRP A 208 -5.68 3.11 15.78
C TRP A 208 -5.79 4.37 14.91
N GLY A 209 -6.06 4.20 13.62
CA GLY A 209 -6.25 5.31 12.68
C GLY A 209 -7.42 6.21 13.07
N GLU A 210 -8.56 5.63 13.42
CA GLU A 210 -9.75 6.36 13.91
C GLU A 210 -9.46 7.14 15.19
N LEU A 211 -8.76 6.52 16.15
CA LEU A 211 -8.40 7.16 17.42
C LEU A 211 -7.46 8.35 17.20
N PHE A 212 -6.48 8.19 16.32
CA PHE A 212 -5.50 9.23 16.02
C PHE A 212 -6.10 10.44 15.30
N LEU A 213 -7.11 10.22 14.45
CA LEU A 213 -7.79 11.29 13.71
C LEU A 213 -8.69 12.17 14.61
N ASN A 214 -9.09 11.66 15.77
CA ASN A 214 -9.92 12.36 16.75
C ASN A 214 -9.10 13.08 17.85
N LEU A 215 -7.77 13.07 17.77
CA LEU A 215 -6.83 13.61 18.75
C LEU A 215 -6.18 14.91 18.25
#